data_AF-A0A1F9Z8J0-F1
#
_entry.id   AF-A0A1F9Z8J0-F1
#
_cell.length_a   1.000
_cell.length_b   1.000
_cell.length_c   1.000
_cell.angle_alpha   90.00
_cell.angle_beta   90.00
_cell.angle_gamma   90.00
#
_symmetry.space_group_name_H-M   'P 1'
#
loop_
_entity.id
_entity.type
_entity.pdbx_description
1 polymer ?
#
loop_
_entity_poly.entity_id
_entity_poly.type
_entity_poly.pdbx_seq_one_letter_code
_entity_poly.pdbx_strand_id
1 'polypeptide(L)'
;MISVLVFVRTKRRADRVSRQVGESGFPVGRIHGDRSQSQRETALEGFRSGRHQVLVATDVAARGIDVEGITHVINYDVPTVPTDYVHRVGRTARMEAEGEAITFVSPEEESDLRGIEKALGRSIPRVTLPDFDYTVPPPPVAHRHGGAAQPRRARGGSQGRNRRYASPRR
;
A
#
# COMPACT_ATOMS: atom_id res chain seq x y z
N MET A 1 20.58 -14.98 -1.09
CA MET A 1 20.37 -13.66 -0.43
C MET A 1 18.89 -13.55 -0.12
N ILE A 2 18.51 -13.01 1.05
CA ILE A 2 17.09 -12.87 1.42
C ILE A 2 16.51 -11.64 0.70
N SER A 3 15.44 -11.84 -0.06
CA SER A 3 14.68 -10.79 -0.74
C SER A 3 13.20 -10.93 -0.38
N VAL A 4 12.61 -9.85 0.12
CA VAL A 4 11.25 -9.84 0.69
C VAL A 4 10.34 -8.88 -0.08
N LEU A 5 9.25 -9.41 -0.64
CA LEU A 5 8.21 -8.60 -1.26
C LEU A 5 7.00 -8.49 -0.33
N VAL A 6 6.67 -7.28 0.08
CA VAL A 6 5.57 -6.98 1.01
C VAL A 6 4.41 -6.33 0.26
N PHE A 7 3.24 -6.98 0.28
CA PHE A 7 2.02 -6.47 -0.32
C PHE A 7 1.15 -5.75 0.71
N VAL A 8 0.72 -4.53 0.35
CA VAL A 8 -0.21 -3.70 1.14
C VAL A 8 -1.37 -3.23 0.26
N ARG A 9 -2.52 -2.99 0.87
CA ARG A 9 -3.76 -2.57 0.21
C ARG A 9 -3.71 -1.13 -0.30
N THR A 10 -3.03 -0.24 0.41
CA THR A 10 -3.06 1.20 0.09
C THR A 10 -1.68 1.84 -0.02
N LYS A 11 -1.57 2.87 -0.86
CA LYS A 11 -0.37 3.71 -0.99
C LYS A 11 0.10 4.33 0.34
N ARG A 12 -0.86 4.79 1.17
CA ARG A 12 -0.54 5.37 2.49
C ARG A 12 0.05 4.32 3.43
N ARG A 13 -0.46 3.08 3.40
CA ARG A 13 0.14 1.95 4.12
C ARG A 13 1.53 1.62 3.56
N ALA A 14 1.73 1.66 2.24
CA ALA A 14 3.06 1.43 1.63
C ALA A 14 4.09 2.44 2.15
N ASP A 15 3.74 3.73 2.18
CA ASP A 15 4.61 4.77 2.75
C ASP A 15 4.89 4.51 4.25
N ARG A 16 3.87 4.18 5.05
CA ARG A 16 4.03 3.92 6.49
C ARG A 16 4.91 2.70 6.77
N VAL A 17 4.59 1.55 6.15
CA VAL A 17 5.31 0.29 6.33
C VAL A 17 6.76 0.44 5.88
N SER A 18 7.01 1.03 4.69
CA SER A 18 8.39 1.27 4.23
C SER A 18 9.20 2.13 5.19
N ARG A 19 8.59 3.15 5.81
CA ARG A 19 9.27 3.97 6.82
C ARG A 19 9.62 3.14 8.06
N GLN A 20 8.66 2.40 8.61
CA GLN A 20 8.86 1.58 9.81
C GLN A 20 9.95 0.50 9.59
N VAL A 21 9.94 -0.14 8.42
CA VAL A 21 10.97 -1.12 8.03
C VAL A 21 12.35 -0.46 7.93
N GLY A 22 12.43 0.73 7.33
CA GLY A 22 13.68 1.48 7.23
C GLY A 22 14.20 1.95 8.60
N GLU A 23 13.31 2.45 9.47
CA GLU A 23 13.63 2.82 10.86
C GLU A 23 14.12 1.62 11.69
N SER A 24 13.68 0.40 11.32
CA SER A 24 14.14 -0.86 11.92
C SER A 24 15.49 -1.34 11.36
N GLY A 25 16.11 -0.58 10.44
CA GLY A 25 17.45 -0.87 9.92
C GLY A 25 17.50 -1.67 8.62
N PHE A 26 16.36 -1.98 8.00
CA PHE A 26 16.34 -2.77 6.76
C PHE A 26 16.34 -1.89 5.51
N PRO A 27 17.23 -2.14 4.52
CA PRO A 27 17.20 -1.44 3.24
C PRO A 27 15.89 -1.73 2.50
N VAL A 28 15.10 -0.68 2.24
CA VAL A 28 13.73 -0.84 1.73
C VAL A 28 13.39 0.12 0.61
N GLY A 29 12.81 -0.43 -0.45
CA GLY A 29 12.17 0.31 -1.55
C GLY A 29 10.65 0.30 -1.43
N ARG A 30 9.96 1.15 -2.18
CA ARG A 30 8.49 1.12 -2.24
C ARG A 30 7.91 1.54 -3.59
N ILE A 31 6.81 0.91 -3.98
CA ILE A 31 6.13 1.14 -5.27
C ILE A 31 4.61 1.18 -5.08
N HIS A 32 4.00 2.30 -5.46
CA HIS A 32 2.55 2.49 -5.48
C HIS A 32 2.16 3.52 -6.56
N GLY A 33 0.86 3.77 -6.75
CA GLY A 33 0.34 4.62 -7.84
C GLY A 33 0.89 6.05 -7.85
N ASP A 34 1.15 6.66 -6.68
CA ASP A 34 1.68 8.04 -6.59
C ASP A 34 3.20 8.16 -6.82
N ARG A 35 3.92 7.06 -7.09
CA ARG A 35 5.35 7.14 -7.40
C ARG A 35 5.56 7.48 -8.87
N SER A 36 6.48 8.39 -9.17
CA SER A 36 6.87 8.66 -10.56
C SER A 36 7.48 7.41 -11.19
N GLN A 37 7.43 7.32 -12.52
CA GLN A 37 8.03 6.19 -13.24
C GLN A 37 9.51 6.00 -12.89
N SER A 38 10.28 7.10 -12.83
CA SER A 38 11.68 7.08 -12.40
C SER A 38 11.87 6.54 -10.99
N GLN A 39 11.03 6.94 -10.03
CA GLN A 39 11.09 6.41 -8.66
C GLN A 39 10.77 4.92 -8.60
N ARG A 40 9.84 4.45 -9.45
CA ARG A 40 9.49 3.03 -9.55
C ARG A 40 10.67 2.22 -10.11
N GLU A 41 11.30 2.71 -11.17
CA GLU A 41 12.48 2.09 -11.78
C GLU A 41 13.64 1.99 -10.80
N THR A 42 13.99 3.09 -10.12
CA THR A 42 15.04 3.10 -9.09
C THR A 42 14.76 2.10 -7.96
N ALA A 43 13.51 2.01 -7.49
CA ALA A 43 13.13 1.07 -6.44
C ALA A 43 13.22 -0.39 -6.92
N LEU A 44 12.80 -0.68 -8.15
CA LEU A 44 12.90 -2.02 -8.75
C LEU A 44 14.34 -2.44 -8.97
N GLU A 45 15.17 -1.55 -9.52
CA GLU A 45 16.59 -1.80 -9.73
C GLU A 45 17.31 -2.00 -8.39
N GLY A 46 16.99 -1.18 -7.39
CA GLY A 46 17.50 -1.35 -6.03
C GLY A 46 17.13 -2.72 -5.44
N PHE A 47 15.90 -3.19 -5.65
CA PHE A 47 15.46 -4.50 -5.20
C PHE A 47 16.13 -5.66 -5.96
N ARG A 48 16.19 -5.58 -7.30
CA ARG A 48 16.87 -6.60 -8.14
C ARG A 48 18.35 -6.73 -7.83
N SER A 49 19.02 -5.62 -7.55
CA SER A 49 20.45 -5.59 -7.20
C SER A 49 20.74 -5.99 -5.75
N GLY A 50 19.72 -6.21 -4.92
CA GLY A 50 19.88 -6.49 -3.49
C GLY A 50 20.19 -5.26 -2.62
N ARG A 51 20.29 -4.05 -3.21
CA ARG A 51 20.43 -2.79 -2.45
C ARG A 51 19.22 -2.50 -1.57
N HIS A 52 18.03 -2.94 -2.00
CA HIS A 52 16.84 -3.02 -1.17
C HIS A 52 16.58 -4.49 -0.89
N GLN A 53 16.65 -4.86 0.38
CA GLN A 53 16.30 -6.20 0.84
C GLN A 53 14.78 -6.40 0.85
N VAL A 54 14.05 -5.31 1.11
CA VAL A 54 12.59 -5.30 1.20
C VAL A 54 12.01 -4.39 0.11
N LEU A 55 10.95 -4.84 -0.55
CA LEU A 55 10.14 -4.01 -1.44
C LEU A 55 8.70 -3.99 -0.97
N VAL A 56 8.18 -2.80 -0.63
CA VAL A 56 6.78 -2.63 -0.22
C VAL A 56 5.94 -2.15 -1.40
N ALA A 57 4.89 -2.87 -1.77
CA ALA A 57 4.10 -2.55 -2.95
C ALA A 57 2.59 -2.76 -2.78
N THR A 58 1.82 -2.00 -3.55
CA THR A 58 0.39 -2.28 -3.79
C THR A 58 0.20 -3.20 -4.99
N ASP A 59 -0.86 -3.99 -5.04
CA ASP A 59 -1.12 -4.95 -6.14
C ASP A 59 -1.00 -4.34 -7.53
N VAL A 60 -1.70 -3.23 -7.78
CA VAL A 60 -1.67 -2.53 -9.07
C VAL A 60 -0.25 -2.15 -9.47
N ALA A 61 0.56 -1.74 -8.50
CA ALA A 61 1.93 -1.32 -8.74
C ALA A 61 2.91 -2.48 -8.89
N ALA A 62 2.57 -3.65 -8.34
CA ALA A 62 3.37 -4.86 -8.39
C ALA A 62 3.06 -5.77 -9.60
N ARG A 63 1.97 -5.52 -10.31
CA ARG A 63 1.70 -6.18 -11.60
C ARG A 63 2.82 -5.87 -12.59
N GLY A 64 3.35 -6.92 -13.22
CA GLY A 64 4.48 -6.79 -14.15
C GLY A 64 5.85 -6.62 -13.47
N ILE A 65 5.94 -6.74 -12.15
CA ILE A 65 7.25 -6.90 -11.49
C ILE A 65 7.78 -8.29 -11.86
N ASP A 66 8.75 -8.29 -12.77
CA ASP A 66 9.59 -9.43 -13.06
C ASP A 66 10.89 -9.28 -12.27
N VAL A 67 10.94 -9.99 -11.15
CA VAL A 67 12.10 -10.06 -10.24
C VAL A 67 12.24 -11.52 -9.87
N GLU A 68 13.33 -12.12 -10.31
CA GLU A 68 13.71 -13.48 -9.96
C GLU A 68 14.27 -13.54 -8.53
N GLY A 69 14.21 -14.71 -7.90
CA GLY A 69 14.86 -14.93 -6.61
C GLY A 69 14.22 -14.22 -5.41
N ILE A 70 12.93 -13.87 -5.48
CA ILE A 70 12.18 -13.46 -4.28
C ILE A 70 12.07 -14.69 -3.38
N THR A 71 12.64 -14.59 -2.18
CA THR A 71 12.62 -15.68 -1.18
C THR A 71 11.37 -15.66 -0.31
N HIS A 72 10.83 -14.46 -0.03
CA HIS A 72 9.71 -14.29 0.89
C HIS A 72 8.67 -13.35 0.29
N VAL A 73 7.41 -13.75 0.40
CA VAL A 73 6.25 -12.90 0.12
C VAL A 73 5.48 -12.68 1.43
N ILE A 74 5.25 -11.42 1.77
CA ILE A 74 4.45 -11.05 2.95
C ILE A 74 3.19 -10.33 2.47
N ASN A 75 2.02 -10.93 2.73
CA ASN A 75 0.75 -10.23 2.66
C ASN A 75 0.56 -9.47 3.97
N TYR A 76 0.97 -8.19 4.00
CA TYR A 76 0.76 -7.34 5.17
C TYR A 76 -0.74 -7.06 5.38
N ASP A 77 -1.48 -6.94 4.26
CA ASP A 77 -2.93 -6.87 4.23
C ASP A 77 -3.48 -8.08 3.47
N VAL A 78 -4.49 -8.76 4.03
CA VAL A 78 -5.15 -9.90 3.37
C VAL A 78 -5.77 -9.43 2.04
N PRO A 79 -5.49 -10.11 0.90
CA PRO A 79 -6.13 -9.78 -0.36
C PRO A 79 -7.62 -10.12 -0.32
N THR A 80 -8.47 -9.21 -0.79
CA THR A 80 -9.93 -9.40 -0.81
C THR A 80 -10.40 -10.34 -1.92
N VAL A 81 -9.53 -10.60 -2.91
CA VAL A 81 -9.81 -11.51 -4.03
C VAL A 81 -8.86 -12.70 -3.93
N PRO A 82 -9.38 -13.95 -3.88
CA PRO A 82 -8.53 -15.15 -3.76
C PRO A 82 -7.50 -15.32 -4.87
N THR A 83 -7.82 -14.92 -6.10
CA THR A 83 -6.86 -14.99 -7.22
C THR A 83 -5.65 -14.07 -7.00
N ASP A 84 -5.84 -12.93 -6.35
CA ASP A 84 -4.73 -12.04 -6.00
C ASP A 84 -3.79 -12.70 -4.98
N TYR A 85 -4.31 -13.47 -4.00
CA TYR A 85 -3.46 -14.25 -3.11
C TYR A 85 -2.53 -15.18 -3.89
N VAL A 86 -3.07 -15.96 -4.83
CA VAL A 86 -2.29 -16.89 -5.66
C VAL A 86 -1.25 -16.13 -6.50
N HIS A 87 -1.62 -15.00 -7.10
CA HIS A 87 -0.70 -14.18 -7.89
C HIS A 87 0.43 -13.55 -7.06
N ARG A 88 0.16 -13.23 -5.79
CA ARG A 88 1.15 -12.68 -4.85
C ARG A 88 2.13 -13.77 -4.41
N VAL A 89 1.64 -14.91 -3.93
CA VAL A 89 2.53 -16.00 -3.47
C VAL A 89 3.30 -16.63 -4.62
N GLY A 90 2.76 -16.62 -5.84
CA GLY A 90 3.47 -17.03 -7.06
C GLY A 90 4.63 -16.10 -7.46
N ARG A 91 4.98 -15.10 -6.64
CA ARG A 91 6.20 -14.28 -6.79
C ARG A 91 7.43 -14.92 -6.14
N THR A 92 7.24 -15.84 -5.19
CA THR A 92 8.32 -16.65 -4.59
C THR A 92 8.34 -18.06 -5.18
N ALA A 93 9.31 -18.88 -4.77
CA ALA A 93 9.43 -20.30 -5.12
C ALA A 93 9.40 -20.61 -6.63
N ARG A 94 10.08 -19.78 -7.43
CA ARG A 94 10.23 -19.99 -8.89
C ARG A 94 11.53 -20.74 -9.18
N MET A 95 11.51 -21.64 -10.17
CA MET A 95 12.70 -22.36 -10.68
C MET A 95 13.42 -23.21 -9.61
N GLU A 96 12.71 -24.18 -9.01
CA GLU A 96 13.25 -25.14 -8.03
C GLU A 96 13.76 -24.55 -6.70
N ALA A 97 13.65 -23.23 -6.51
CA ALA A 97 13.99 -22.57 -5.25
C ALA A 97 12.86 -22.71 -4.22
N GLU A 98 13.22 -22.92 -2.96
CA GLU A 98 12.28 -22.83 -1.84
C GLU A 98 11.93 -21.37 -1.56
N GLY A 99 10.68 -21.14 -1.14
CA GLY A 99 10.17 -19.80 -0.89
C GLY A 99 9.02 -19.81 0.10
N GLU A 100 8.94 -18.78 0.94
CA GLU A 100 7.93 -18.69 2.00
C GLU A 100 6.92 -17.59 1.72
N ALA A 101 5.64 -17.87 2.03
CA ALA A 101 4.56 -16.91 1.96
C ALA A 101 3.88 -16.77 3.32
N ILE A 102 3.93 -15.57 3.88
CA ILE A 102 3.36 -15.23 5.19
C ILE A 102 2.23 -14.24 4.98
N THR A 103 1.11 -14.43 5.68
CA THR A 103 -0.02 -13.51 5.65
C THR A 103 -0.34 -13.04 7.06
N PHE A 104 -0.36 -11.72 7.26
CA PHE A 104 -0.90 -11.13 8.47
C PHE A 104 -2.41 -10.99 8.32
N VAL A 105 -3.12 -11.26 9.40
CA VAL A 105 -4.58 -11.29 9.42
C VAL A 105 -5.03 -10.53 10.66
N SER A 106 -5.82 -9.48 10.46
CA SER A 106 -6.55 -8.81 11.54
C SER A 106 -7.97 -9.40 11.67
N PRO A 107 -8.65 -9.22 12.82
CA PRO A 107 -10.00 -9.74 13.01
C PRO A 107 -11.00 -9.30 11.92
N GLU A 108 -10.84 -8.09 11.39
CA GLU A 108 -11.69 -7.53 10.32
C GLU A 108 -11.46 -8.22 8.96
N GLU A 109 -10.33 -8.90 8.78
CA GLU A 109 -9.91 -9.52 7.52
C GLU A 109 -10.15 -11.05 7.50
N GLU A 110 -10.69 -11.62 8.58
CA GLU A 110 -10.94 -13.07 8.70
C GLU A 110 -11.94 -13.58 7.65
N SER A 111 -12.87 -12.72 7.19
CA SER A 111 -13.78 -13.06 6.10
C SER A 111 -13.05 -13.22 4.76
N ASP A 112 -12.08 -12.34 4.48
CA ASP A 112 -11.27 -12.41 3.26
C ASP A 112 -10.39 -13.66 3.29
N LEU A 113 -9.77 -13.96 4.43
CA LEU A 113 -8.99 -15.19 4.63
C LEU A 113 -9.83 -16.44 4.34
N ARG A 114 -11.05 -16.52 4.88
CA ARG A 114 -11.96 -17.64 4.62
C ARG A 114 -12.29 -17.78 3.14
N GLY A 115 -12.46 -16.67 2.43
CA GLY A 115 -12.63 -16.67 0.98
C GLY A 115 -11.43 -17.29 0.24
N ILE A 116 -10.22 -16.96 0.68
CA ILE A 116 -8.97 -17.53 0.15
C ILE A 116 -8.89 -19.04 0.45
N GLU A 117 -9.05 -19.46 1.71
CA GLU A 117 -8.99 -20.87 2.11
C GLU A 117 -10.01 -21.72 1.35
N LYS A 118 -11.23 -21.20 1.14
CA LYS A 118 -12.25 -21.87 0.33
C LYS A 118 -11.81 -22.03 -1.12
N ALA A 119 -11.23 -21.02 -1.73
CA ALA A 119 -10.74 -21.09 -3.11
C ALA A 119 -9.54 -22.03 -3.25
N LEU A 120 -8.69 -22.13 -2.22
CA LEU A 120 -7.57 -23.07 -2.16
C LEU A 120 -7.99 -24.52 -1.85
N GLY A 121 -9.20 -24.72 -1.32
CA GLY A 121 -9.68 -26.03 -0.87
C GLY A 121 -8.99 -26.55 0.39
N ARG A 122 -8.24 -25.71 1.10
CA ARG A 122 -7.53 -26.06 2.34
C ARG A 122 -7.36 -24.84 3.24
N SER A 123 -7.26 -25.09 4.54
CA SER A 123 -6.91 -24.05 5.51
C SER A 123 -5.42 -23.71 5.46
N ILE A 124 -5.11 -22.44 5.71
CA ILE A 124 -3.74 -21.97 5.87
C ILE A 124 -3.34 -22.17 7.34
N PRO A 125 -2.17 -22.77 7.63
CA PRO A 125 -1.69 -22.94 9.00
C PRO A 125 -1.61 -21.59 9.72
N ARG A 126 -2.20 -21.54 10.92
CA ARG A 126 -2.18 -20.36 11.79
C ARG A 126 -0.98 -20.47 12.73
N VAL A 127 -0.18 -19.41 12.81
CA VAL A 127 1.00 -19.32 13.68
C VAL A 127 0.86 -18.06 14.54
N THR A 128 1.08 -18.20 15.85
CA THR A 128 1.19 -17.08 16.78
C THR A 128 2.64 -16.94 17.23
N LEU A 129 3.07 -15.71 17.48
CA LEU A 129 4.39 -15.42 18.04
C LEU A 129 4.29 -15.41 19.57
N PRO A 130 5.16 -16.15 20.28
CA PRO A 130 5.08 -16.27 21.73
C PRO A 130 5.27 -14.92 22.45
N ASP A 131 6.08 -14.03 21.87
CA ASP A 131 6.47 -12.75 22.47
C ASP A 131 5.61 -11.57 21.98
N PHE A 132 4.49 -11.83 21.30
CA PHE A 132 3.58 -10.78 20.82
C PHE A 132 2.29 -10.76 21.64
N ASP A 133 1.98 -9.62 22.24
CA ASP A 133 0.73 -9.45 23.00
C ASP A 133 -0.44 -9.13 22.06
N TYR A 134 -1.20 -10.17 21.72
CA TYR A 134 -2.40 -10.09 20.88
C TYR A 134 -3.62 -9.43 21.58
N THR A 135 -3.52 -9.11 22.87
CA THR A 135 -4.61 -8.47 23.63
C THR A 135 -4.58 -6.94 23.58
N VAL A 136 -3.45 -6.36 23.15
CA VAL A 136 -3.28 -4.90 23.06
C VAL A 136 -4.08 -4.38 21.86
N PRO A 137 -5.07 -3.50 22.07
CA PRO A 137 -5.81 -2.91 20.97
C PRO A 137 -4.88 -2.04 20.11
N PRO A 138 -5.12 -1.94 18.79
CA PRO A 138 -4.33 -1.07 17.94
C PRO A 138 -4.41 0.37 18.47
N PRO A 139 -3.31 1.13 18.45
CA PRO A 139 -3.33 2.52 18.90
C PRO A 139 -4.39 3.28 18.11
N PRO A 140 -5.12 4.22 18.74
CA PRO A 140 -6.17 4.98 18.07
C PRO A 140 -5.58 5.61 16.81
N VAL A 141 -6.09 5.19 15.65
CA VAL A 141 -5.78 5.88 14.40
C VAL A 141 -6.38 7.27 14.55
N ALA A 142 -5.53 8.27 14.74
CA ALA A 142 -5.94 9.66 14.63
C ALA A 142 -6.47 9.84 13.20
N HIS A 143 -7.78 9.70 13.02
CA HIS A 143 -8.47 10.13 11.85
C HIS A 143 -8.22 11.64 11.79
N ARG A 144 -7.16 12.05 11.09
CA ARG A 144 -7.08 13.41 10.53
C ARG A 144 -8.19 13.47 9.48
N HIS A 145 -9.42 13.67 9.95
CA HIS A 145 -10.52 14.07 9.11
C HIS A 145 -10.09 15.30 8.32
N GLY A 146 -10.56 15.32 7.08
CA GLY A 146 -10.17 16.25 6.03
C GLY A 146 -10.27 17.71 6.46
N GLY A 147 -9.52 18.54 5.73
CA GLY A 147 -9.34 19.94 5.99
C GLY A 147 -10.64 20.66 6.36
N ALA A 148 -10.56 21.44 7.44
CA ALA A 148 -11.47 22.54 7.64
C ALA A 148 -11.40 23.42 6.38
N ALA A 149 -12.45 23.36 5.56
CA ALA A 149 -12.70 24.36 4.55
C ALA A 149 -12.77 25.70 5.28
N GLN A 150 -11.71 26.51 5.16
CA GLN A 150 -11.73 27.88 5.64
C GLN A 150 -12.90 28.59 4.95
N PRO A 151 -13.84 29.21 5.70
CA PRO A 151 -14.88 30.00 5.08
C PRO A 151 -14.21 31.15 4.34
N ARG A 152 -14.35 31.17 3.01
CA ARG A 152 -13.93 32.29 2.16
C ARG A 152 -14.65 33.53 2.67
N ARG A 153 -13.91 34.42 3.34
CA ARG A 153 -14.37 35.76 3.68
C ARG A 153 -14.83 36.45 2.39
N ALA A 154 -16.12 36.73 2.31
CA ALA A 154 -16.69 37.56 1.27
C ALA A 154 -15.98 38.91 1.28
N ARG A 155 -15.19 39.19 0.23
CA ARG A 155 -14.60 40.50 0.01
C ARG A 155 -15.74 41.47 -0.29
N GLY A 156 -15.95 42.39 0.65
CA GLY A 156 -16.87 43.51 0.54
C GLY A 156 -16.60 44.35 -0.71
N GLY A 157 -17.70 44.87 -1.27
CA GLY A 157 -17.74 45.57 -2.52
C GLY A 157 -16.92 46.85 -2.53
N SER A 158 -16.19 47.05 -3.62
CA SER A 158 -15.67 48.34 -4.03
C SER A 158 -16.58 48.92 -5.10
N GLN A 159 -17.19 50.05 -4.75
CA GLN A 159 -17.81 51.03 -5.62
C GLN A 159 -17.03 51.26 -6.91
N GLY A 160 -17.73 51.31 -8.04
CA GLY A 160 -17.13 51.51 -9.37
C GLY A 160 -18.14 51.99 -10.40
N ARG A 161 -18.61 53.22 -10.20
CA ARG A 161 -19.10 54.21 -11.18
C ARG A 161 -19.39 53.75 -12.64
N ASN A 162 -20.66 53.98 -13.02
CA ASN A 162 -21.08 54.86 -14.11
C ASN A 162 -20.80 54.41 -15.56
N ARG A 163 -21.87 54.08 -16.31
CA ARG A 163 -22.09 54.68 -17.63
C ARG A 163 -23.55 54.54 -18.07
N ARG A 164 -24.21 55.70 -18.06
CA ARG A 164 -25.47 56.00 -18.74
C ARG A 164 -25.32 55.67 -20.23
N TYR A 165 -26.27 54.92 -20.78
CA TYR A 165 -26.59 54.98 -22.21
C TYR A 165 -28.01 55.53 -22.33
N ALA A 166 -28.09 56.76 -22.82
CA ALA A 166 -29.31 57.36 -23.32
C ALA A 166 -29.60 56.80 -24.74
N SER A 167 -30.87 56.71 -25.09
CA SER A 167 -31.33 56.51 -26.46
C SER A 167 -32.55 57.40 -26.71
N PRO A 168 -32.79 57.78 -27.97
CA PRO A 168 -33.18 59.14 -28.34
C PRO A 168 -34.68 59.29 -28.56
N ARG A 169 -35.21 60.52 -28.42
CA ARG A 169 -36.51 60.90 -29.00
C ARG A 169 -36.53 62.37 -29.45
N ARG A 170 -36.68 62.50 -30.78
CA ARG A 170 -37.20 63.60 -31.61
C ARG A 170 -36.42 64.91 -31.67
#